data_AF-A0A930X249-F1
#
_entry.id   AF-A0A930X249-F1
#
_cell.length_a   1.000
_cell.length_b   1.000
_cell.length_c   1.000
_cell.angle_alpha   90.00
_cell.angle_beta   90.00
_cell.angle_gamma   90.00
#
_symmetry.space_group_name_H-M   'P 1'
#
loop_
_entity.id
_entity.type
_entity.pdbx_description
1 polymer ?
#
loop_
_entity_poly.entity_id
_entity_poly.type
_entity_poly.pdbx_seq_one_letter_code
_entity_poly.pdbx_strand_id
1 'polypeptide(L)'
;MGRFWLPWVLVFNTLGVAFGSILPGLALAPEVAETVTLAQLRQVDSLQGAKRIQSRVQAELENLSPARFTRDMGELAPYFTLAQVVYRVNQRITLEESADADYRRALELATQAIAARNAAAENADESLETFAHQEFLWRAAIAQLDQIPEESLLSRKAIAKKTEYEKILAPVAARVDELESGFLQEIAENTGRPEAIRITICHLSGECRNYQGDIPPESPASLIKLPIAVALMDKVTREGIDLDTEVYVEPYNWTENANGAQIYVDREYSLREIMARMIKESNNIATNQLVDYIGWDEMNQTLGDRGFEQTRVNTKLAGDSTLPSVNTNSGGGPNVMTTNEVTEMMRQIYTFQHPGDDEILDALVGQYDWEFGYTAIKQLRDKRVAWIGEKTGQNSRVIGSSVAVKIDNERYVMTVTIDDSANQVMLRQVIGEVIQHILDDGHLVNVTGR
;
A
#
# COMPACT_ATOMS: atom_id res chain seq x y z
N MET A 1 60.90 -25.10 30.82
CA MET A 1 60.11 -24.89 32.06
C MET A 1 58.67 -24.60 31.65
N GLY A 2 57.68 -25.34 32.20
CA GLY A 2 56.20 -25.17 32.08
C GLY A 2 55.59 -25.40 30.69
N ARG A 3 54.79 -26.42 30.28
CA ARG A 3 53.76 -27.35 30.82
C ARG A 3 52.31 -26.81 30.91
N PHE A 4 51.38 -27.59 30.30
CA PHE A 4 49.89 -27.60 30.32
C PHE A 4 49.14 -26.67 29.32
N TRP A 5 48.02 -27.00 28.63
CA TRP A 5 47.24 -28.21 28.20
C TRP A 5 45.88 -27.71 27.60
N LEU A 6 45.50 -28.09 26.35
CA LEU A 6 44.15 -28.23 25.69
C LEU A 6 42.97 -27.20 25.85
N PRO A 7 41.91 -27.20 24.98
CA PRO A 7 41.56 -28.09 23.86
C PRO A 7 41.14 -27.41 22.54
N TRP A 8 40.90 -28.27 21.55
CA TRP A 8 40.45 -28.06 20.18
C TRP A 8 39.06 -27.41 20.05
N VAL A 9 38.96 -26.42 19.15
CA VAL A 9 37.72 -26.02 18.46
C VAL A 9 38.00 -26.14 16.97
N LEU A 10 37.45 -27.18 16.33
CA LEU A 10 37.41 -27.27 14.87
C LEU A 10 36.12 -26.61 14.38
N VAL A 11 36.28 -25.39 13.90
CA VAL A 11 35.32 -24.73 13.03
C VAL A 11 35.35 -25.44 11.67
N PHE A 12 34.26 -26.11 11.29
CA PHE A 12 34.02 -26.46 9.89
C PHE A 12 33.12 -25.39 9.29
N ASN A 13 33.72 -24.48 8.52
CA ASN A 13 33.03 -23.87 7.39
C ASN A 13 34.01 -23.52 6.27
N THR A 14 33.57 -23.92 5.07
CA THR A 14 33.86 -23.36 3.74
C THR A 14 35.30 -23.43 3.21
N LEU A 15 35.66 -24.61 2.69
CA LEU A 15 36.50 -24.70 1.50
C LEU A 15 35.61 -24.96 0.29
N GLY A 16 35.36 -23.89 -0.48
CA GLY A 16 34.90 -24.00 -1.86
C GLY A 16 36.00 -24.61 -2.69
N VAL A 17 35.77 -25.83 -3.18
CA VAL A 17 36.61 -26.47 -4.20
C VAL A 17 35.75 -26.65 -5.44
N ALA A 18 36.15 -25.94 -6.48
CA ALA A 18 35.68 -26.14 -7.84
C ALA A 18 35.95 -27.59 -8.26
N PHE A 19 34.88 -28.35 -8.53
CA PHE A 19 34.97 -29.63 -9.23
C PHE A 19 34.37 -29.48 -10.62
N GLY A 20 35.23 -29.15 -11.58
CA GLY A 20 34.99 -29.41 -12.99
C GLY A 20 35.37 -30.86 -13.30
N SER A 21 34.43 -31.57 -13.91
CA SER A 21 34.65 -32.72 -14.82
C SER A 21 35.47 -33.90 -14.29
N ILE A 22 34.75 -34.97 -13.88
CA ILE A 22 34.77 -36.34 -14.45
C ILE A 22 34.14 -37.27 -13.39
N LEU A 23 32.83 -37.45 -13.46
CA LEU A 23 32.13 -38.61 -12.91
C LEU A 23 30.99 -38.96 -13.89
N PRO A 24 31.05 -40.11 -14.58
CA PRO A 24 29.97 -40.54 -15.44
C PRO A 24 28.82 -41.06 -14.56
N GLY A 25 27.64 -40.44 -14.68
CA GLY A 25 26.36 -41.08 -14.37
C GLY A 25 26.12 -41.52 -12.93
N LEU A 26 26.26 -40.64 -11.94
CA LEU A 26 25.38 -40.73 -10.77
C LEU A 26 24.10 -39.99 -11.16
N ALA A 27 23.16 -40.74 -11.71
CA ALA A 27 21.77 -40.31 -11.79
C ALA A 27 21.38 -39.69 -10.44
N LEU A 28 20.77 -38.51 -10.50
CA LEU A 28 19.89 -38.03 -9.44
C LEU A 28 19.13 -39.24 -8.91
N ALA A 29 19.38 -39.59 -7.64
CA ALA A 29 18.71 -40.73 -7.02
C ALA A 29 17.22 -40.64 -7.34
N PRO A 30 16.55 -41.77 -7.64
CA PRO A 30 15.12 -41.75 -7.88
C PRO A 30 14.47 -41.06 -6.69
N GLU A 31 13.43 -40.28 -6.98
CA GLU A 31 12.45 -39.80 -6.02
C GLU A 31 12.23 -40.92 -4.99
N VAL A 32 12.79 -40.75 -3.78
CA VAL A 32 12.91 -41.85 -2.82
C VAL A 32 11.50 -42.33 -2.54
N ALA A 33 11.21 -43.59 -2.87
CA ALA A 33 9.97 -44.24 -2.50
C ALA A 33 9.72 -43.97 -1.01
N GLU A 34 8.56 -43.40 -0.70
CA GLU A 34 8.23 -42.93 0.64
C GLU A 34 8.51 -44.04 1.66
N THR A 35 9.55 -43.84 2.48
CA THR A 35 9.91 -44.85 3.49
C THR A 35 8.88 -44.79 4.61
N VAL A 36 8.66 -45.92 5.29
CA VAL A 36 7.77 -46.00 6.46
C VAL A 36 8.12 -44.92 7.49
N THR A 37 9.41 -44.61 7.65
CA THR A 37 9.89 -43.56 8.55
C THR A 37 9.48 -42.16 8.11
N LEU A 38 9.53 -41.84 6.81
CA LEU A 38 9.08 -40.54 6.29
C LEU A 38 7.56 -40.41 6.37
N ALA A 39 6.82 -41.49 6.13
CA ALA A 39 5.37 -41.53 6.35
C ALA A 39 5.02 -41.35 7.83
N GLN A 40 5.77 -41.98 8.75
CA GLN A 40 5.62 -41.80 10.20
C GLN A 40 5.94 -40.36 10.62
N LEU A 41 7.00 -39.76 10.06
CA LEU A 41 7.36 -38.36 10.34
C LEU A 41 6.24 -37.39 9.95
N ARG A 42 5.51 -37.65 8.86
CA ARG A 42 4.32 -36.88 8.47
C ARG A 42 3.15 -37.01 9.44
N GLN A 43 3.07 -38.12 10.17
CA GLN A 43 2.02 -38.36 11.17
C GLN A 43 2.39 -37.89 12.58
N VAL A 44 3.61 -37.39 12.78
CA VAL A 44 4.02 -36.81 14.06
C VAL A 44 3.22 -35.54 14.32
N ASP A 45 2.74 -35.41 15.54
CA ASP A 45 1.96 -34.27 16.03
C ASP A 45 2.76 -33.36 17.00
N SER A 46 4.01 -33.71 17.29
CA SER A 46 4.84 -32.99 18.27
C SER A 46 6.34 -33.02 17.94
N LEU A 47 7.04 -31.92 18.26
CA LEU A 47 8.52 -31.84 18.15
C LEU A 47 9.21 -32.96 18.93
N GLN A 48 8.68 -33.34 20.10
CA GLN A 48 9.22 -34.46 20.89
C GLN A 48 9.05 -35.81 20.16
N GLY A 49 7.93 -36.01 19.45
CA GLY A 49 7.73 -37.16 18.57
C GLY A 49 8.75 -37.20 17.43
N ALA A 50 9.01 -36.05 16.79
CA ALA A 50 10.00 -35.94 15.71
C ALA A 50 11.42 -36.26 16.20
N LYS A 51 11.80 -35.72 17.37
CA LYS A 51 13.09 -36.01 18.02
C LYS A 51 13.25 -37.49 18.37
N ARG A 52 12.19 -38.18 18.80
CA ARG A 52 12.23 -39.65 19.02
C ARG A 52 12.51 -40.41 17.73
N ILE A 53 11.90 -40.01 16.61
CA ILE A 53 12.18 -40.60 15.29
C ILE A 53 13.64 -40.34 14.91
N GLN A 54 14.14 -39.11 15.07
CA GLN A 54 15.54 -38.78 14.81
C GLN A 54 16.51 -39.68 15.56
N SER A 55 16.36 -39.79 16.89
CA SER A 55 17.25 -40.63 17.71
C SER A 55 17.25 -42.09 17.26
N ARG A 56 16.09 -42.64 16.88
CA ARG A 56 15.97 -44.02 16.38
C ARG A 56 16.69 -44.20 15.03
N VAL A 57 16.41 -43.34 14.06
CA VAL A 57 16.96 -43.44 12.70
C VAL A 57 18.47 -43.19 12.70
N GLN A 58 18.95 -42.29 13.58
CA GLN A 58 20.38 -42.03 13.75
C GLN A 58 21.11 -43.23 14.36
N ALA A 59 20.53 -43.88 15.38
CA ALA A 59 21.06 -45.13 15.92
C ALA A 59 21.05 -46.27 14.88
N GLU A 60 20.03 -46.35 14.03
CA GLU A 60 20.01 -47.31 12.91
C GLU A 60 21.14 -47.04 11.89
N LEU A 61 21.42 -45.77 11.58
CA LEU A 61 22.50 -45.37 10.68
C LEU A 61 23.88 -45.65 11.29
N GLU A 62 24.06 -45.46 12.60
CA GLU A 62 25.31 -45.76 13.31
C GLU A 62 25.57 -47.28 13.37
N ASN A 63 24.51 -48.09 13.48
CA ASN A 63 24.60 -49.55 13.45
C ASN A 63 24.88 -50.10 12.04
N LEU A 64 24.51 -49.36 10.99
CA LEU A 64 24.99 -49.61 9.64
C LEU A 64 26.45 -49.18 9.56
N SER A 65 27.37 -50.09 9.89
CA SER A 65 28.79 -49.89 9.57
C SER A 65 28.89 -49.55 8.08
N PRO A 66 29.61 -48.47 7.69
CA PRO A 66 30.02 -48.33 6.31
C PRO A 66 30.96 -49.49 6.06
N ALA A 67 30.42 -50.61 5.57
CA ALA A 67 31.16 -51.81 5.29
C ALA A 67 32.37 -51.39 4.47
N ARG A 68 33.58 -51.71 4.98
CA ARG A 68 34.87 -51.37 4.39
C ARG A 68 34.78 -51.32 2.87
N PHE A 69 34.73 -50.12 2.28
CA PHE A 69 34.68 -49.83 0.84
C PHE A 69 34.52 -51.08 -0.04
N THR A 70 33.32 -51.66 -0.06
CA THR A 70 33.02 -52.71 -1.03
C THR A 70 32.91 -52.01 -2.39
N ARG A 71 33.43 -52.61 -3.46
CA ARG A 71 33.33 -52.03 -4.81
C ARG A 71 31.91 -52.09 -5.37
N ASP A 72 30.98 -52.71 -4.65
CA ASP A 72 29.60 -52.87 -5.05
C ASP A 72 28.73 -51.76 -4.47
N MET A 73 28.37 -50.80 -5.32
CA MET A 73 27.48 -49.70 -4.96
C MET A 73 26.08 -50.18 -4.54
N GLY A 74 25.66 -51.40 -4.93
CA GLY A 74 24.39 -51.99 -4.51
C GLY A 74 24.33 -52.30 -3.01
N GLU A 75 25.46 -52.65 -2.39
CA GLU A 75 25.55 -52.92 -0.95
C GLU A 75 25.49 -51.64 -0.09
N LEU A 76 25.77 -50.47 -0.69
CA LEU A 76 25.70 -49.16 -0.04
C LEU A 76 24.32 -48.50 -0.13
N ALA A 77 23.42 -49.00 -0.99
CA ALA A 77 22.09 -48.43 -1.18
C ALA A 77 21.27 -48.24 0.13
N PRO A 78 21.27 -49.19 1.09
CA PRO A 78 20.57 -49.01 2.37
C PRO A 78 21.15 -47.87 3.21
N TYR A 79 22.47 -47.71 3.21
CA TYR A 79 23.16 -46.62 3.91
C TYR A 79 22.77 -45.26 3.32
N PHE A 80 22.86 -45.10 1.99
CA PHE A 80 22.48 -43.84 1.32
C PHE A 80 21.00 -43.49 1.52
N THR A 81 20.11 -44.48 1.45
CA THR A 81 18.68 -44.29 1.69
C THR A 81 18.43 -43.81 3.12
N LEU A 82 19.02 -44.47 4.12
CA LEU A 82 18.84 -44.08 5.52
C LEU A 82 19.48 -42.72 5.83
N ALA A 83 20.64 -42.40 5.25
CA ALA A 83 21.27 -41.10 5.36
C ALA A 83 20.38 -39.97 4.82
N GLN A 84 19.69 -40.19 3.69
CA GLN A 84 18.70 -39.25 3.17
C GLN A 84 17.48 -39.10 4.10
N VAL A 85 17.03 -40.19 4.74
CA VAL A 85 15.96 -40.12 5.75
C VAL A 85 16.40 -39.31 6.96
N VAL A 86 17.60 -39.54 7.51
CA VAL A 86 18.18 -38.74 8.61
C VAL A 86 18.23 -37.27 8.22
N TYR A 87 18.72 -36.95 7.01
CA TYR A 87 18.76 -35.58 6.52
C TYR A 87 17.37 -34.92 6.53
N ARG A 88 16.34 -35.59 5.98
CA ARG A 88 14.96 -35.06 5.97
C ARG A 88 14.36 -34.92 7.37
N VAL A 89 14.63 -35.86 8.27
CA VAL A 89 14.19 -35.77 9.68
C VAL A 89 14.84 -34.56 10.36
N ASN A 90 16.14 -34.35 10.14
CA ASN A 90 16.86 -33.20 10.71
C ASN A 90 16.31 -31.87 10.17
N GLN A 91 16.07 -31.77 8.86
CA GLN A 91 15.43 -30.60 8.25
C GLN A 91 14.08 -30.31 8.90
N ARG A 92 13.24 -31.34 9.10
CA ARG A 92 11.96 -31.18 9.77
C ARG A 92 12.12 -30.70 11.21
N ILE A 93 13.07 -31.24 11.96
CA ILE A 93 13.31 -30.81 13.35
C ILE A 93 13.78 -29.37 13.41
N THR A 94 14.72 -28.96 12.56
CA THR A 94 15.20 -27.57 12.51
C THR A 94 14.04 -26.62 12.20
N LEU A 95 13.16 -26.98 11.26
CA LEU A 95 11.96 -26.21 10.97
C LEU A 95 11.06 -26.06 12.20
N GLU A 96 10.75 -27.17 12.89
CA GLU A 96 9.88 -27.12 14.06
C GLU A 96 10.52 -26.41 15.27
N GLU A 97 11.85 -26.46 15.40
CA GLU A 97 12.59 -25.70 16.43
C GLU A 97 12.57 -24.20 16.15
N SER A 98 12.74 -23.78 14.89
CA SER A 98 12.58 -22.38 14.49
C SER A 98 11.15 -21.90 14.75
N ALA A 99 10.15 -22.66 14.30
CA ALA A 99 8.75 -22.32 14.48
C ALA A 99 8.36 -22.19 15.97
N ASP A 100 8.88 -23.06 16.84
CA ASP A 100 8.67 -22.96 18.30
C ASP A 100 9.37 -21.74 18.92
N ALA A 101 10.56 -21.38 18.44
CA ALA A 101 11.25 -20.17 18.87
C ALA A 101 10.48 -18.90 18.46
N ASP A 102 10.06 -18.81 17.19
CA ASP A 102 9.28 -17.69 16.65
C ASP A 102 7.94 -17.55 17.39
N TYR A 103 7.25 -18.67 17.62
CA TYR A 103 5.99 -18.69 18.36
C TYR A 103 6.16 -18.20 19.80
N ARG A 104 7.22 -18.62 20.52
CA ARG A 104 7.51 -18.11 21.87
C ARG A 104 7.85 -16.64 21.86
N ARG A 105 8.65 -16.19 20.88
CA ARG A 105 9.01 -14.79 20.75
C ARG A 105 7.79 -13.90 20.52
N ALA A 106 6.84 -14.35 19.71
CA ALA A 106 5.55 -13.68 19.54
C ALA A 106 4.80 -13.52 20.87
N LEU A 107 4.74 -14.57 21.70
CA LEU A 107 4.10 -14.52 23.01
C LEU A 107 4.79 -13.55 23.98
N GLU A 108 6.13 -13.51 23.98
CA GLU A 108 6.91 -12.56 24.79
C GLU A 108 6.62 -11.11 24.40
N LEU A 109 6.58 -10.81 23.09
CA LEU A 109 6.28 -9.47 22.57
C LEU A 109 4.85 -9.05 22.94
N ALA A 110 3.88 -9.95 22.79
CA ALA A 110 2.50 -9.70 23.22
C ALA A 110 2.39 -9.46 24.74
N THR A 111 3.17 -10.19 25.54
CA THR A 111 3.22 -9.98 27.01
C THR A 111 3.78 -8.60 27.35
N GLN A 112 4.81 -8.16 26.62
CA GLN A 112 5.34 -6.80 26.75
C GLN A 112 4.31 -5.74 26.33
N ALA A 113 3.57 -5.97 25.24
CA ALA A 113 2.54 -5.03 24.78
C ALA A 113 1.41 -4.87 25.82
N ILE A 114 0.98 -5.98 26.43
CA ILE A 114 -0.02 -5.95 27.51
C ILE A 114 0.53 -5.23 28.75
N ALA A 115 1.79 -5.45 29.10
CA ALA A 115 2.41 -4.77 30.23
C ALA A 115 2.52 -3.26 29.99
N ALA A 116 2.93 -2.84 28.78
CA ALA A 116 2.98 -1.43 28.38
C ALA A 116 1.59 -0.77 28.48
N ARG A 117 0.56 -1.43 27.95
CA ARG A 117 -0.84 -0.96 28.06
C ARG A 117 -1.30 -0.79 29.51
N ASN A 118 -1.00 -1.78 30.37
CA ASN A 118 -1.43 -1.72 31.76
C ASN A 118 -0.71 -0.59 32.52
N ALA A 119 0.59 -0.39 32.26
CA ALA A 119 1.35 0.71 32.84
C ALA A 119 0.83 2.09 32.36
N ALA A 120 0.46 2.20 31.09
CA ALA A 120 -0.17 3.41 30.55
C ALA A 120 -1.51 3.71 31.24
N ALA A 121 -2.36 2.68 31.41
CA ALA A 121 -3.65 2.82 32.07
C ALA A 121 -3.52 3.22 33.56
N GLU A 122 -2.52 2.71 34.27
CA GLU A 122 -2.25 3.11 35.66
C GLU A 122 -1.86 4.58 35.80
N ASN A 123 -1.19 5.14 34.79
CA ASN A 123 -0.73 6.54 34.76
C ASN A 123 -1.68 7.47 33.99
N ALA A 124 -2.79 6.96 33.45
CA ALA A 124 -3.67 7.68 32.52
C ALA A 124 -2.91 8.34 31.36
N ASP A 125 -1.87 7.65 30.85
CA ASP A 125 -1.07 8.13 29.73
C ASP A 125 -1.72 7.74 28.40
N GLU A 126 -2.22 8.74 27.68
CA GLU A 126 -2.82 8.61 26.35
C GLU A 126 -1.94 9.19 25.24
N SER A 127 -0.63 9.31 25.48
CA SER A 127 0.31 9.90 24.52
C SER A 127 0.55 9.03 23.28
N LEU A 128 0.93 9.70 22.18
CA LEU A 128 1.34 9.05 20.93
C LEU A 128 2.50 8.08 21.15
N GLU A 129 3.51 8.44 21.94
CA GLU A 129 4.67 7.59 22.22
C GLU A 129 4.24 6.23 22.79
N THR A 130 3.31 6.25 23.74
CA THR A 130 2.81 5.05 24.41
C THR A 130 1.98 4.17 23.49
N PHE A 131 1.11 4.75 22.65
CA PHE A 131 0.34 3.98 21.68
C PHE A 131 1.23 3.44 20.54
N ALA A 132 2.17 4.23 20.03
CA ALA A 132 3.12 3.81 19.00
C ALA A 132 4.02 2.67 19.51
N HIS A 133 4.45 2.71 20.77
CA HIS A 133 5.20 1.61 21.36
C HIS A 133 4.39 0.32 21.45
N GLN A 134 3.12 0.41 21.86
CA GLN A 134 2.22 -0.75 21.88
C GLN A 134 1.98 -1.30 20.47
N GLU A 135 1.75 -0.44 19.49
CA GLU A 135 1.56 -0.81 18.09
C GLU A 135 2.79 -1.57 17.56
N PHE A 136 3.99 -1.04 17.81
CA PHE A 136 5.24 -1.67 17.44
C PHE A 136 5.36 -3.09 18.00
N LEU A 137 5.06 -3.29 19.29
CA LEU A 137 5.14 -4.61 19.92
C LEU A 137 4.14 -5.60 19.35
N TRP A 138 2.90 -5.17 19.07
CA TRP A 138 1.89 -6.02 18.44
C TRP A 138 2.25 -6.39 17.00
N ARG A 139 2.71 -5.43 16.20
CA ARG A 139 3.20 -5.69 14.83
C ARG A 139 4.39 -6.64 14.84
N ALA A 140 5.35 -6.44 15.75
CA ALA A 140 6.48 -7.34 15.91
C ALA A 140 6.03 -8.76 16.31
N ALA A 141 5.05 -8.89 17.20
CA ALA A 141 4.51 -10.20 17.59
C ALA A 141 3.85 -10.92 16.40
N ILE A 142 3.07 -10.20 15.59
CA ILE A 142 2.46 -10.72 14.36
C ILE A 142 3.54 -11.14 13.35
N ALA A 143 4.55 -10.30 13.14
CA ALA A 143 5.64 -10.58 12.21
C ALA A 143 6.43 -11.85 12.58
N GLN A 144 6.56 -12.17 13.88
CA GLN A 144 7.14 -13.44 14.34
C GLN A 144 6.24 -14.63 14.00
N LEU A 145 4.92 -14.51 14.15
CA LEU A 145 3.98 -15.56 13.76
C LEU A 145 4.00 -15.79 12.24
N ASP A 146 4.23 -14.75 11.44
CA ASP A 146 4.35 -14.83 9.99
C ASP A 146 5.62 -15.56 9.50
N GLN A 147 6.64 -15.70 10.35
CA GLN A 147 7.82 -16.51 10.02
C GLN A 147 7.55 -18.02 10.11
N ILE A 148 6.44 -18.44 10.75
CA ILE A 148 6.13 -19.85 10.97
C ILE A 148 5.60 -20.48 9.67
N PRO A 149 6.31 -21.45 9.07
CA PRO A 149 5.90 -22.05 7.79
C PRO A 149 4.58 -22.81 7.89
N GLU A 150 3.83 -22.87 6.79
CA GLU A 150 2.54 -23.60 6.72
C GLU A 150 2.68 -25.09 7.02
N GLU A 151 3.83 -25.69 6.70
CA GLU A 151 4.13 -27.10 6.95
C GLU A 151 4.48 -27.42 8.42
N SER A 152 4.68 -26.40 9.26
CA SER A 152 4.98 -26.58 10.69
C SER A 152 3.78 -27.17 11.43
N LEU A 153 4.06 -27.97 12.46
CA LEU A 153 3.07 -28.44 13.43
C LEU A 153 2.37 -27.27 14.16
N LEU A 154 3.02 -26.12 14.25
CA LEU A 154 2.49 -24.92 14.91
C LEU A 154 1.67 -24.01 14.00
N SER A 155 1.66 -24.23 12.67
CA SER A 155 1.01 -23.33 11.71
C SER A 155 -0.43 -22.97 12.10
N ARG A 156 -1.28 -23.97 12.38
CA ARG A 156 -2.68 -23.73 12.79
C ARG A 156 -2.80 -22.89 14.06
N LYS A 157 -1.89 -23.09 15.01
CA LYS A 157 -1.86 -22.34 16.27
C LYS A 157 -1.37 -20.91 16.05
N ALA A 158 -0.36 -20.74 15.19
CA ALA A 158 0.18 -19.46 14.80
C ALA A 158 -0.86 -18.60 14.07
N ILE A 159 -1.58 -19.16 13.09
CA ILE A 159 -2.67 -18.50 12.38
C ILE A 159 -3.75 -18.03 13.35
N ALA A 160 -4.22 -18.90 14.24
CA ALA A 160 -5.22 -18.54 15.23
C ALA A 160 -4.74 -17.41 16.17
N LYS A 161 -3.47 -17.44 16.58
CA LYS A 161 -2.88 -16.41 17.43
C LYS A 161 -2.67 -15.08 16.69
N LYS A 162 -2.30 -15.14 15.41
CA LYS A 162 -2.16 -13.97 14.54
C LYS A 162 -3.49 -13.24 14.42
N THR A 163 -4.57 -13.94 14.12
CA THR A 163 -5.91 -13.34 14.05
C THR A 163 -6.35 -12.70 15.36
N GLU A 164 -5.95 -13.26 16.51
CA GLU A 164 -6.18 -12.64 17.82
C GLU A 164 -5.39 -11.34 17.98
N TYR A 165 -4.10 -11.34 17.62
CA TYR A 165 -3.24 -10.16 17.74
C TYR A 165 -3.64 -9.05 16.77
N GLU A 166 -4.06 -9.38 15.55
CA GLU A 166 -4.58 -8.39 14.59
C GLU A 166 -5.81 -7.66 15.13
N LYS A 167 -6.72 -8.39 15.81
CA LYS A 167 -7.89 -7.78 16.46
C LYS A 167 -7.52 -6.84 17.61
N ILE A 168 -6.43 -7.11 18.30
CA ILE A 168 -5.92 -6.25 19.39
C ILE A 168 -5.18 -5.04 18.81
N LEU A 169 -4.39 -5.25 17.75
CA LEU A 169 -3.63 -4.22 17.06
C LEU A 169 -4.55 -3.17 16.43
N ALA A 170 -5.64 -3.59 15.79
CA ALA A 170 -6.52 -2.69 15.03
C ALA A 170 -6.93 -1.41 15.80
N PRO A 171 -7.51 -1.46 17.01
CA PRO A 171 -7.84 -0.24 17.75
C PRO A 171 -6.62 0.55 18.25
N VAL A 172 -5.48 -0.11 18.48
CA VAL A 172 -4.23 0.58 18.86
C VAL A 172 -3.68 1.38 17.68
N ALA A 173 -3.59 0.76 16.50
CA ALA A 173 -3.17 1.41 15.27
C ALA A 173 -4.10 2.56 14.88
N ALA A 174 -5.42 2.37 15.02
CA ALA A 174 -6.39 3.44 14.78
C ALA A 174 -6.18 4.64 15.71
N ARG A 175 -5.83 4.41 16.98
CA ARG A 175 -5.53 5.49 17.93
C ARG A 175 -4.21 6.19 17.61
N VAL A 176 -3.19 5.46 17.15
CA VAL A 176 -1.95 6.06 16.66
C VAL A 176 -2.25 6.98 15.48
N ASP A 177 -2.96 6.49 14.46
CA ASP A 177 -3.33 7.27 13.28
C ASP A 177 -4.12 8.54 13.63
N GLU A 178 -5.07 8.45 14.58
CA GLU A 178 -5.81 9.60 15.10
C GLU A 178 -4.89 10.64 15.75
N LEU A 179 -3.98 10.19 16.62
CA LEU A 179 -3.05 11.08 17.32
C LEU A 179 -2.04 11.74 16.37
N GLU A 180 -1.51 10.98 15.40
CA GLU A 180 -0.59 11.52 14.40
C GLU A 180 -1.30 12.44 13.39
N SER A 181 -2.61 12.27 13.18
CA SER A 181 -3.43 13.17 12.36
C SER A 181 -3.96 14.37 13.15
N GLY A 182 -3.70 14.46 14.46
CA GLY A 182 -4.28 15.48 15.36
C GLY A 182 -4.02 16.93 14.91
N PHE A 183 -2.87 17.21 14.29
CA PHE A 183 -2.57 18.54 13.76
C PHE A 183 -3.54 18.99 12.65
N LEU A 184 -4.10 18.05 11.87
CA LEU A 184 -5.10 18.37 10.84
C LEU A 184 -6.42 18.79 11.47
N GLN A 185 -6.79 18.19 12.61
CA GLN A 185 -7.95 18.60 13.39
C GLN A 185 -7.76 20.03 13.92
N GLU A 186 -6.60 20.36 14.49
CA GLU A 186 -6.31 21.71 14.96
C GLU A 186 -6.41 22.75 13.83
N ILE A 187 -5.86 22.46 12.66
CA ILE A 187 -5.99 23.31 11.45
C ILE A 187 -7.45 23.49 11.06
N ALA A 188 -8.24 22.40 11.03
CA ALA A 188 -9.66 22.48 10.69
C ALA A 188 -10.45 23.31 11.72
N GLU A 189 -10.19 23.13 13.02
CA GLU A 189 -10.84 23.87 14.10
C GLU A 189 -10.52 25.37 14.05
N ASN A 190 -9.28 25.74 13.70
CA ASN A 190 -8.84 27.13 13.57
C ASN A 190 -9.58 27.92 12.48
N THR A 191 -10.24 27.23 11.54
CA THR A 191 -11.09 27.88 10.54
C THR A 191 -12.43 28.37 11.09
N GLY A 192 -12.85 27.88 12.26
CA GLY A 192 -14.16 28.12 12.86
C GLY A 192 -15.31 27.34 12.21
N ARG A 193 -15.04 26.45 11.25
CA ARG A 193 -16.01 25.54 10.60
C ARG A 193 -15.42 24.13 10.37
N PRO A 194 -14.91 23.46 11.41
CA PRO A 194 -14.25 22.15 11.26
C PRO A 194 -15.14 21.10 10.59
N GLU A 195 -16.45 21.14 10.80
CA GLU A 195 -17.42 20.21 10.21
C GLU A 195 -17.52 20.32 8.67
N ALA A 196 -17.13 21.45 8.09
CA ALA A 196 -17.17 21.67 6.65
C ALA A 196 -15.88 21.20 5.96
N ILE A 197 -14.84 20.84 6.71
CA ILE A 197 -13.48 20.65 6.20
C ILE A 197 -13.12 19.17 6.14
N ARG A 198 -12.55 18.76 5.01
CA ARG A 198 -11.87 17.47 4.86
C ARG A 198 -10.48 17.69 4.35
N ILE A 199 -9.52 17.00 4.95
CA ILE A 199 -8.11 17.10 4.61
C ILE A 199 -7.56 15.68 4.52
N THR A 200 -6.87 15.36 3.43
CA THR A 200 -6.02 14.18 3.37
C THR A 200 -4.67 14.60 2.81
N ILE A 201 -3.59 14.18 3.44
CA ILE A 201 -2.22 14.35 2.94
C ILE A 201 -1.50 13.02 2.97
N CYS A 202 -0.80 12.70 1.89
CA CYS A 202 0.04 11.51 1.79
C CYS A 202 1.44 11.87 1.33
N HIS A 203 2.44 11.32 2.01
CA HIS A 203 3.78 11.20 1.45
C HIS A 203 3.78 10.18 0.31
N LEU A 204 4.60 10.37 -0.73
CA LEU A 204 4.64 9.44 -1.86
C LEU A 204 5.08 8.00 -1.49
N SER A 205 5.71 7.79 -0.32
CA SER A 205 6.02 6.45 0.18
C SER A 205 4.78 5.65 0.62
N GLY A 206 3.62 6.29 0.77
CA GLY A 206 2.38 5.66 1.24
C GLY A 206 1.93 6.08 2.64
N GLU A 207 2.71 6.89 3.36
CA GLU A 207 2.32 7.37 4.69
C GLU A 207 1.30 8.50 4.58
N CYS A 208 0.11 8.35 5.15
CA CYS A 208 -1.01 9.28 5.00
C CYS A 208 -1.57 9.75 6.34
N ARG A 209 -2.03 11.00 6.39
CA ARG A 209 -2.80 11.57 7.51
C ARG A 209 -4.08 12.17 6.97
N ASN A 210 -5.15 12.10 7.74
CA ASN A 210 -6.43 12.66 7.30
C ASN A 210 -7.27 13.21 8.44
N TYR A 211 -8.12 14.18 8.10
CA TYR A 211 -9.19 14.70 8.91
C TYR A 211 -10.48 14.61 8.11
N GLN A 212 -11.43 13.80 8.61
CA GLN A 212 -12.69 13.47 7.93
C GLN A 212 -12.50 12.92 6.51
N GLY A 213 -11.35 12.29 6.21
CA GLY A 213 -10.96 11.99 4.83
C GLY A 213 -11.84 10.98 4.12
N ASP A 214 -12.56 10.14 4.87
CA ASP A 214 -13.53 9.15 4.37
C ASP A 214 -14.95 9.69 4.26
N ILE A 215 -15.23 10.90 4.74
CA ILE A 215 -16.54 11.52 4.64
C ILE A 215 -16.60 12.24 3.28
N PRO A 216 -17.52 11.88 2.37
CA PRO A 216 -17.67 12.63 1.13
C PRO A 216 -18.00 14.11 1.38
N PRO A 217 -17.44 15.05 0.61
CA PRO A 217 -17.90 16.43 0.62
C PRO A 217 -19.29 16.55 0.00
N GLU A 218 -19.97 17.68 0.19
CA GLU A 218 -21.33 17.93 -0.33
C GLU A 218 -21.44 17.77 -1.87
N SER A 219 -20.31 17.89 -2.56
CA SER A 219 -20.15 17.62 -3.99
C SER A 219 -18.68 17.38 -4.33
N PRO A 220 -18.35 16.48 -5.28
CA PRO A 220 -16.98 16.34 -5.75
C PRO A 220 -16.51 17.52 -6.61
N ALA A 221 -17.42 18.39 -7.05
CA ALA A 221 -17.16 19.46 -8.00
C ALA A 221 -16.31 18.95 -9.18
N SER A 222 -15.31 19.73 -9.63
CA SER A 222 -14.41 19.32 -10.72
C SER A 222 -13.27 18.39 -10.30
N LEU A 223 -13.14 18.03 -9.02
CA LEU A 223 -12.14 17.02 -8.59
C LEU A 223 -12.50 15.63 -9.12
N ILE A 224 -13.79 15.36 -9.42
CA ILE A 224 -14.26 14.11 -10.06
C ILE A 224 -13.55 13.77 -11.38
N LYS A 225 -12.94 14.78 -12.03
CA LYS A 225 -12.19 14.62 -13.28
C LYS A 225 -10.93 13.75 -13.11
N LEU A 226 -10.37 13.65 -11.90
CA LEU A 226 -9.27 12.74 -11.58
C LEU A 226 -9.70 11.27 -11.70
N PRO A 227 -10.78 10.81 -11.01
CA PRO A 227 -11.34 9.47 -11.22
C PRO A 227 -11.64 9.13 -12.68
N ILE A 228 -12.14 10.09 -13.47
CA ILE A 228 -12.43 9.89 -14.89
C ILE A 228 -11.15 9.68 -15.70
N ALA A 229 -10.08 10.44 -15.43
CA ALA A 229 -8.78 10.26 -16.09
C ALA A 229 -8.15 8.90 -15.73
N VAL A 230 -8.22 8.52 -14.46
CA VAL A 230 -7.79 7.21 -13.93
C VAL A 230 -8.51 6.07 -14.66
N ALA A 231 -9.83 6.16 -14.83
CA ALA A 231 -10.62 5.16 -15.54
C ALA A 231 -10.33 5.14 -17.05
N LEU A 232 -10.11 6.31 -17.66
CA LEU A 232 -9.72 6.40 -19.07
C LEU A 232 -8.40 5.68 -19.33
N MET A 233 -7.36 5.94 -18.51
CA MET A 233 -6.04 5.32 -18.69
C MET A 233 -6.10 3.80 -18.53
N ASP A 234 -6.89 3.30 -17.58
CA ASP A 234 -7.13 1.86 -17.43
C ASP A 234 -7.75 1.26 -18.69
N LYS A 235 -8.84 1.87 -19.20
CA LYS A 235 -9.52 1.41 -20.41
C LYS A 235 -8.59 1.38 -21.62
N VAL A 236 -7.93 2.50 -21.94
CA VAL A 236 -7.09 2.59 -23.15
C VAL A 236 -5.89 1.65 -23.08
N THR A 237 -5.31 1.46 -21.89
CA THR A 237 -4.21 0.51 -21.69
C THR A 237 -4.69 -0.92 -21.85
N ARG A 238 -5.79 -1.29 -21.18
CA ARG A 238 -6.34 -2.64 -21.21
C ARG A 238 -6.78 -3.05 -22.62
N GLU A 239 -7.32 -2.12 -23.39
CA GLU A 239 -7.83 -2.36 -24.74
C GLU A 239 -6.78 -2.09 -25.84
N GLY A 240 -5.61 -1.57 -25.48
CA GLY A 240 -4.54 -1.23 -26.44
C GLY A 240 -4.93 -0.10 -27.40
N ILE A 241 -5.74 0.87 -26.92
CA ILE A 241 -6.21 2.01 -27.69
C ILE A 241 -5.13 3.09 -27.68
N ASP A 242 -4.80 3.61 -28.86
CA ASP A 242 -3.90 4.76 -28.98
C ASP A 242 -4.60 6.04 -28.48
N LEU A 243 -3.95 6.78 -27.59
CA LEU A 243 -4.45 8.05 -27.08
C LEU A 243 -4.55 9.13 -28.16
N ASP A 244 -3.86 8.96 -29.28
CA ASP A 244 -3.98 9.84 -30.45
C ASP A 244 -5.19 9.46 -31.36
N THR A 245 -6.01 8.50 -30.94
CA THR A 245 -7.30 8.19 -31.59
C THR A 245 -8.25 9.39 -31.48
N GLU A 246 -8.74 9.84 -32.63
CA GLU A 246 -9.72 10.92 -32.75
C GLU A 246 -11.11 10.48 -32.27
N VAL A 247 -11.73 11.32 -31.45
CA VAL A 247 -13.09 11.14 -30.93
C VAL A 247 -13.91 12.39 -31.24
N TYR A 248 -15.08 12.17 -31.83
CA TYR A 248 -16.04 13.23 -32.10
C TYR A 248 -16.69 13.70 -30.78
N VAL A 249 -16.58 14.99 -30.48
CA VAL A 249 -17.21 15.61 -29.32
C VAL A 249 -18.65 15.97 -29.67
N GLU A 250 -19.57 15.25 -29.05
CA GLU A 250 -20.98 15.27 -29.41
C GLU A 250 -21.67 16.59 -29.03
N PRO A 251 -22.53 17.16 -29.89
CA PRO A 251 -23.26 18.41 -29.61
C PRO A 251 -24.13 18.35 -28.36
N TYR A 252 -24.62 17.16 -28.00
CA TYR A 252 -25.43 17.00 -26.79
C TYR A 252 -24.64 17.11 -25.48
N ASN A 253 -23.30 17.08 -25.54
CA ASN A 253 -22.41 17.27 -24.39
C ASN A 253 -22.09 18.73 -24.09
N TRP A 254 -22.61 19.66 -24.89
CA TRP A 254 -22.42 21.08 -24.67
C TRP A 254 -22.97 21.53 -23.30
N THR A 255 -22.16 22.29 -22.59
CA THR A 255 -22.45 22.93 -21.32
C THR A 255 -21.46 24.07 -21.09
N GLU A 256 -21.76 25.01 -20.19
CA GLU A 256 -20.79 26.06 -19.85
C GLU A 256 -19.53 25.46 -19.19
N ASN A 257 -18.37 26.02 -19.55
CA ASN A 257 -17.07 25.68 -18.98
C ASN A 257 -16.57 26.80 -18.06
N ALA A 258 -15.58 26.47 -17.23
CA ALA A 258 -14.79 27.49 -16.54
C ALA A 258 -14.07 28.41 -17.54
N ASN A 259 -13.76 29.64 -17.09
CA ASN A 259 -13.10 30.64 -17.92
C ASN A 259 -11.77 30.10 -18.49
N GLY A 260 -11.56 30.29 -19.79
CA GLY A 260 -10.32 29.91 -20.49
C GLY A 260 -10.32 28.51 -21.11
N ALA A 261 -11.31 27.66 -20.82
CA ALA A 261 -11.36 26.31 -21.36
C ALA A 261 -11.81 26.31 -22.84
N GLN A 262 -11.08 25.58 -23.70
CA GLN A 262 -11.25 25.60 -25.15
C GLN A 262 -11.47 24.19 -25.71
N ILE A 263 -12.69 23.68 -25.61
CA ILE A 263 -13.13 22.54 -26.43
C ILE A 263 -14.50 22.88 -26.99
N TYR A 264 -14.76 22.49 -28.24
CA TYR A 264 -16.02 22.77 -28.90
C TYR A 264 -16.67 21.45 -29.28
N VAL A 265 -18.00 21.40 -29.16
CA VAL A 265 -18.76 20.31 -29.75
C VAL A 265 -18.74 20.40 -31.28
N ASP A 266 -19.18 19.33 -31.93
CA ASP A 266 -19.18 19.16 -33.38
C ASP A 266 -17.77 19.19 -34.01
N ARG A 267 -16.80 18.65 -33.28
CA ARG A 267 -15.39 18.57 -33.69
C ARG A 267 -14.75 17.28 -33.19
N GLU A 268 -13.72 16.84 -33.91
CA GLU A 268 -12.87 15.73 -33.50
C GLU A 268 -11.66 16.27 -32.72
N TYR A 269 -11.30 15.54 -31.68
CA TYR A 269 -10.08 15.73 -30.90
C TYR A 269 -9.55 14.36 -30.49
N SER A 270 -8.23 14.23 -30.34
CA SER A 270 -7.67 13.00 -29.79
C SER A 270 -8.08 12.77 -28.33
N LEU A 271 -8.17 11.51 -27.91
CA LEU A 271 -8.41 11.16 -26.50
C LEU A 271 -7.44 11.87 -25.55
N ARG A 272 -6.17 11.98 -25.96
CA ARG A 272 -5.13 12.73 -25.26
C ARG A 272 -5.51 14.19 -25.06
N GLU A 273 -5.95 14.88 -26.12
CA GLU A 273 -6.34 16.28 -26.03
C GLU A 273 -7.58 16.46 -25.16
N ILE A 274 -8.59 15.59 -25.30
CA ILE A 274 -9.81 15.65 -24.48
C ILE A 274 -9.46 15.47 -22.98
N MET A 275 -8.64 14.48 -22.63
CA MET A 275 -8.20 14.25 -21.25
C MET A 275 -7.36 15.42 -20.72
N ALA A 276 -6.39 15.88 -21.51
CA ALA A 276 -5.54 17.01 -21.12
C ALA A 276 -6.38 18.27 -20.86
N ARG A 277 -7.38 18.56 -21.71
CA ARG A 277 -8.26 19.73 -21.51
C ARG A 277 -9.19 19.56 -20.31
N MET A 278 -9.70 18.35 -20.07
CA MET A 278 -10.48 18.04 -18.87
C MET A 278 -9.68 18.37 -17.60
N ILE A 279 -8.42 17.96 -17.51
CA ILE A 279 -7.59 18.19 -16.32
C ILE A 279 -7.09 19.63 -16.28
N LYS A 280 -6.36 20.10 -17.30
CA LYS A 280 -5.64 21.39 -17.33
C LYS A 280 -6.54 22.62 -17.30
N GLU A 281 -7.73 22.51 -17.90
CA GLU A 281 -8.66 23.63 -18.08
C GLU A 281 -9.94 23.43 -17.26
N SER A 282 -10.05 22.30 -16.55
CA SER A 282 -11.29 21.89 -15.90
C SER A 282 -12.48 21.89 -16.87
N ASN A 283 -12.28 21.46 -18.12
CA ASN A 283 -13.29 21.55 -19.17
C ASN A 283 -14.43 20.53 -18.97
N ASN A 284 -15.67 21.00 -18.82
CA ASN A 284 -16.87 20.17 -18.59
C ASN A 284 -17.33 19.43 -19.85
N ILE A 285 -17.23 20.04 -21.04
CA ILE A 285 -17.59 19.36 -22.30
C ILE A 285 -16.66 18.17 -22.54
N ALA A 286 -15.37 18.35 -22.32
CA ALA A 286 -14.38 17.27 -22.40
C ALA A 286 -14.69 16.14 -21.40
N THR A 287 -15.04 16.50 -20.16
CA THR A 287 -15.47 15.53 -19.15
C THR A 287 -16.69 14.73 -19.59
N ASN A 288 -17.71 15.40 -20.08
CA ASN A 288 -18.95 14.77 -20.53
C ASN A 288 -18.70 13.82 -21.70
N GLN A 289 -17.80 14.18 -22.61
CA GLN A 289 -17.40 13.30 -23.71
C GLN A 289 -16.65 12.07 -23.23
N LEU A 290 -15.70 12.19 -22.28
CA LEU A 290 -14.97 11.04 -21.74
C LEU A 290 -15.88 10.11 -20.94
N VAL A 291 -16.83 10.67 -20.21
CA VAL A 291 -17.90 9.93 -19.55
C VAL A 291 -18.64 9.04 -20.55
N ASP A 292 -19.07 9.58 -21.68
CA ASP A 292 -19.79 8.81 -22.71
C ASP A 292 -18.89 7.77 -23.38
N TYR A 293 -17.63 8.13 -23.60
CA TYR A 293 -16.65 7.27 -24.24
C TYR A 293 -16.33 6.02 -23.40
N ILE A 294 -16.20 6.18 -22.07
CA ILE A 294 -15.93 5.07 -21.15
C ILE A 294 -17.22 4.32 -20.80
N GLY A 295 -18.29 5.05 -20.50
CA GLY A 295 -19.52 4.50 -19.94
C GLY A 295 -19.45 4.36 -18.41
N TRP A 296 -20.60 4.54 -17.75
CA TRP A 296 -20.70 4.57 -16.28
C TRP A 296 -20.32 3.26 -15.61
N ASP A 297 -20.82 2.14 -16.13
CA ASP A 297 -20.62 0.82 -15.55
C ASP A 297 -19.13 0.44 -15.59
N GLU A 298 -18.50 0.61 -16.76
CA GLU A 298 -17.07 0.36 -16.94
C GLU A 298 -16.23 1.26 -16.04
N MET A 299 -16.53 2.56 -15.98
CA MET A 299 -15.79 3.51 -15.14
C MET A 299 -15.90 3.19 -13.65
N ASN A 300 -17.10 2.94 -13.13
CA ASN A 300 -17.29 2.62 -11.71
C ASN A 300 -16.74 1.23 -11.34
N GLN A 301 -16.79 0.27 -12.28
CA GLN A 301 -16.15 -1.03 -12.10
C GLN A 301 -14.63 -0.86 -12.01
N THR A 302 -14.00 -0.17 -12.97
CA THR A 302 -12.57 0.12 -12.96
C THR A 302 -12.14 0.82 -11.66
N LEU A 303 -12.91 1.80 -11.19
CA LEU A 303 -12.61 2.50 -9.93
C LEU A 303 -12.67 1.54 -8.72
N GLY A 304 -13.69 0.69 -8.64
CA GLY A 304 -13.80 -0.33 -7.60
C GLY A 304 -12.68 -1.36 -7.64
N ASP A 305 -12.33 -1.85 -8.83
CA ASP A 305 -11.24 -2.81 -9.04
C ASP A 305 -9.86 -2.22 -8.69
N ARG A 306 -9.72 -0.89 -8.78
CA ARG A 306 -8.53 -0.14 -8.32
C ARG A 306 -8.56 0.21 -6.82
N GLY A 307 -9.58 -0.24 -6.07
CA GLY A 307 -9.70 -0.02 -4.63
C GLY A 307 -10.36 1.30 -4.22
N PHE A 308 -10.96 2.04 -5.16
CA PHE A 308 -11.71 3.27 -4.88
C PHE A 308 -13.19 2.93 -4.66
N GLU A 309 -13.46 2.27 -3.54
CA GLU A 309 -14.75 1.67 -3.22
C GLU A 309 -15.88 2.69 -3.04
N GLN A 310 -15.57 3.94 -2.65
CA GLN A 310 -16.57 4.99 -2.41
C GLN A 310 -16.81 5.89 -3.62
N THR A 311 -15.78 6.16 -4.41
CA THR A 311 -15.86 7.07 -5.55
C THR A 311 -16.78 6.52 -6.62
N ARG A 312 -17.74 7.32 -7.06
CA ARG A 312 -18.67 7.00 -8.13
C ARG A 312 -18.84 8.18 -9.07
N VAL A 313 -18.73 7.92 -10.37
CA VAL A 313 -19.09 8.87 -11.41
C VAL A 313 -20.38 8.38 -12.05
N ASN A 314 -21.46 9.13 -11.85
CA ASN A 314 -22.82 8.73 -12.21
C ASN A 314 -23.56 9.81 -13.01
N THR A 315 -23.03 11.04 -13.07
CA THR A 315 -23.69 12.16 -13.74
C THR A 315 -22.69 12.98 -14.52
N LYS A 316 -23.13 13.48 -15.67
CA LYS A 316 -22.41 14.49 -16.43
C LYS A 316 -22.35 15.80 -15.65
N LEU A 317 -21.34 16.61 -15.96
CA LEU A 317 -21.18 17.94 -15.41
C LEU A 317 -22.09 18.92 -16.14
N ALA A 318 -22.65 19.84 -15.37
CA ALA A 318 -23.43 20.97 -15.86
C ALA A 318 -22.75 22.27 -15.46
N GLY A 319 -22.84 23.25 -16.33
CA GLY A 319 -22.42 24.62 -16.09
C GLY A 319 -23.51 25.40 -15.35
N ASP A 320 -23.44 26.73 -15.46
CA ASP A 320 -24.31 27.62 -14.69
C ASP A 320 -25.78 27.55 -15.11
N SER A 321 -26.08 27.19 -16.37
CA SER A 321 -27.44 27.30 -16.91
C SER A 321 -27.82 26.18 -17.86
N THR A 322 -26.86 25.46 -18.42
CA THR A 322 -27.15 24.40 -19.39
C THR A 322 -26.83 23.03 -18.82
N LEU A 323 -27.85 22.19 -18.79
CA LEU A 323 -27.68 20.76 -18.55
C LEU A 323 -27.35 20.09 -19.89
N PRO A 324 -26.34 19.19 -19.94
CA PRO A 324 -26.11 18.36 -21.11
C PRO A 324 -27.38 17.54 -21.40
N SER A 325 -27.78 17.47 -22.66
CA SER A 325 -29.12 17.01 -23.05
C SER A 325 -29.37 15.53 -22.81
N VAL A 326 -28.32 14.75 -22.57
CA VAL A 326 -28.40 13.34 -22.14
C VAL A 326 -27.80 13.19 -20.74
N ASN A 327 -28.45 13.80 -19.74
CA ASN A 327 -28.23 13.47 -18.31
C ASN A 327 -29.26 12.43 -17.80
N THR A 328 -30.08 11.87 -18.70
CA THR A 328 -31.17 10.93 -18.35
C THR A 328 -30.70 9.48 -18.17
N ASN A 329 -29.48 9.16 -18.59
CA ASN A 329 -28.83 7.87 -18.34
C ASN A 329 -27.82 8.05 -17.19
N SER A 330 -28.26 8.51 -16.02
CA SER A 330 -27.38 8.62 -14.86
C SER A 330 -26.99 7.22 -14.37
N GLY A 331 -25.74 7.05 -13.92
CA GLY A 331 -25.20 5.82 -13.31
C GLY A 331 -25.82 5.43 -11.96
N GLY A 332 -27.06 5.86 -11.69
CA GLY A 332 -27.81 5.45 -10.50
C GLY A 332 -27.65 6.35 -9.26
N GLY A 333 -27.12 7.56 -9.38
CA GLY A 333 -26.98 8.49 -8.25
C GLY A 333 -26.22 9.76 -8.59
N PRO A 334 -25.88 10.61 -7.60
CA PRO A 334 -24.95 11.72 -7.79
C PRO A 334 -23.51 11.21 -7.95
N ASN A 335 -22.62 12.09 -8.44
CA ASN A 335 -21.18 11.87 -8.34
C ASN A 335 -20.74 11.93 -6.87
N VAL A 336 -19.87 11.02 -6.45
CA VAL A 336 -19.33 10.91 -5.08
C VAL A 336 -17.83 10.65 -5.16
N MET A 337 -17.08 11.20 -4.21
CA MET A 337 -15.65 10.90 -3.98
C MET A 337 -15.32 11.18 -2.51
N THR A 338 -14.18 10.71 -2.02
CA THR A 338 -13.62 11.11 -0.73
C THR A 338 -12.24 11.74 -0.92
N THR A 339 -11.78 12.56 0.04
CA THR A 339 -10.41 13.13 -0.06
C THR A 339 -9.36 12.04 0.10
N ASN A 340 -9.65 10.96 0.83
CA ASN A 340 -8.78 9.79 0.93
C ASN A 340 -8.54 9.15 -0.44
N GLU A 341 -9.60 8.81 -1.18
CA GLU A 341 -9.45 8.15 -2.47
C GLU A 341 -8.85 9.06 -3.55
N VAL A 342 -9.22 10.34 -3.59
CA VAL A 342 -8.62 11.29 -4.55
C VAL A 342 -7.13 11.53 -4.27
N THR A 343 -6.74 11.61 -3.00
CA THR A 343 -5.32 11.75 -2.63
C THR A 343 -4.54 10.49 -2.96
N GLU A 344 -5.14 9.31 -2.76
CA GLU A 344 -4.53 8.05 -3.16
C GLU A 344 -4.38 7.93 -4.68
N MET A 345 -5.37 8.36 -5.48
CA MET A 345 -5.23 8.45 -6.94
C MET A 345 -4.03 9.32 -7.32
N MET A 346 -3.90 10.51 -6.72
CA MET A 346 -2.75 11.38 -6.94
C MET A 346 -1.44 10.70 -6.54
N ARG A 347 -1.41 9.98 -5.41
CA ARG A 347 -0.21 9.25 -4.98
C ARG A 347 0.18 8.19 -6.01
N GLN A 348 -0.77 7.42 -6.51
CA GLN A 348 -0.56 6.42 -7.57
C GLN A 348 0.00 7.06 -8.84
N ILE A 349 -0.60 8.16 -9.30
CA ILE A 349 -0.15 8.93 -10.48
C ILE A 349 1.31 9.40 -10.30
N TYR A 350 1.65 10.02 -9.17
CA TYR A 350 2.99 10.56 -8.92
C TYR A 350 4.05 9.49 -8.63
N THR A 351 3.63 8.23 -8.41
CA THR A 351 4.52 7.07 -8.24
C THR A 351 4.51 6.13 -9.44
N PHE A 352 3.80 6.48 -10.52
CA PHE A 352 3.69 5.70 -11.75
C PHE A 352 3.30 4.24 -11.49
N GLN A 353 2.31 4.03 -10.63
CA GLN A 353 1.86 2.67 -10.28
C GLN A 353 1.15 1.97 -11.44
N HIS A 354 0.59 2.74 -12.39
CA HIS A 354 -0.19 2.23 -13.50
C HIS A 354 0.26 2.83 -14.84
N PRO A 355 0.11 2.10 -15.96
CA PRO A 355 0.35 2.66 -17.29
C PRO A 355 -0.59 3.85 -17.59
N GLY A 356 -0.06 4.89 -18.23
CA GLY A 356 -0.78 6.13 -18.54
C GLY A 356 -0.80 7.16 -17.40
N ASP A 357 -0.24 6.85 -16.22
CA ASP A 357 -0.11 7.81 -15.13
C ASP A 357 0.74 9.04 -15.52
N ASP A 358 1.70 8.88 -16.42
CA ASP A 358 2.52 9.95 -16.98
C ASP A 358 1.70 10.98 -17.78
N GLU A 359 0.69 10.51 -18.52
CA GLU A 359 -0.23 11.38 -19.27
C GLU A 359 -1.09 12.24 -18.33
N ILE A 360 -1.59 11.63 -17.25
CA ILE A 360 -2.36 12.34 -16.23
C ILE A 360 -1.45 13.35 -15.52
N LEU A 361 -0.24 12.96 -15.17
CA LEU A 361 0.75 13.83 -14.52
C LEU A 361 1.08 15.05 -15.37
N ASP A 362 1.35 14.87 -16.67
CA ASP A 362 1.63 15.96 -17.59
C ASP A 362 0.47 16.96 -17.66
N ALA A 363 -0.77 16.46 -17.61
CA ALA A 363 -1.96 17.31 -17.53
C ALA A 363 -2.08 18.04 -16.18
N LEU A 364 -1.74 17.41 -15.06
CA LEU A 364 -1.77 18.04 -13.73
C LEU A 364 -0.73 19.15 -13.57
N VAL A 365 0.49 18.91 -14.08
CA VAL A 365 1.57 19.93 -14.12
C VAL A 365 1.17 21.10 -15.02
N GLY A 366 0.39 20.82 -16.06
CA GLY A 366 -0.10 21.82 -17.01
C GLY A 366 -1.34 22.61 -16.55
N GLN A 367 -1.84 22.38 -15.32
CA GLN A 367 -2.96 23.15 -14.76
C GLN A 367 -2.66 24.65 -14.76
N TYR A 368 -3.63 25.47 -15.17
CA TYR A 368 -3.49 26.93 -15.13
C TYR A 368 -4.45 27.63 -14.16
N ASP A 369 -5.43 26.92 -13.59
CA ASP A 369 -6.23 27.44 -12.49
C ASP A 369 -5.40 27.50 -11.20
N TRP A 370 -4.61 28.57 -11.10
CA TRP A 370 -3.64 28.78 -10.03
C TRP A 370 -4.25 29.42 -8.79
N GLU A 371 -5.58 29.57 -8.73
CA GLU A 371 -6.23 30.26 -7.62
C GLU A 371 -6.17 29.47 -6.32
N PHE A 372 -5.89 28.16 -6.29
CA PHE A 372 -5.92 27.37 -5.04
C PHE A 372 -4.54 26.99 -4.52
N GLY A 373 -4.11 25.74 -4.71
CA GLY A 373 -2.89 25.18 -4.12
C GLY A 373 -1.64 25.89 -4.60
N TYR A 374 -1.55 26.23 -5.89
CA TYR A 374 -0.45 27.03 -6.43
C TYR A 374 -0.29 28.37 -5.67
N THR A 375 -1.37 29.14 -5.54
CA THR A 375 -1.32 30.43 -4.83
C THR A 375 -1.00 30.25 -3.35
N ALA A 376 -1.56 29.23 -2.68
CA ALA A 376 -1.24 28.92 -1.29
C ALA A 376 0.28 28.70 -1.10
N ILE A 377 0.89 27.87 -1.93
CA ILE A 377 2.34 27.59 -1.92
C ILE A 377 3.15 28.86 -2.21
N LYS A 378 2.75 29.68 -3.18
CA LYS A 378 3.44 30.94 -3.49
C LYS A 378 3.39 31.95 -2.34
N GLN A 379 2.30 31.96 -1.56
CA GLN A 379 2.13 32.86 -0.42
C GLN A 379 3.05 32.51 0.76
N LEU A 380 3.46 31.25 0.91
CA LEU A 380 4.43 30.83 1.94
C LEU A 380 5.80 31.49 1.76
N ARG A 381 6.19 31.78 0.51
CA ARG A 381 7.51 32.37 0.14
C ARG A 381 8.72 31.59 0.66
N ASP A 382 8.56 30.30 0.98
CA ASP A 382 9.64 29.40 1.37
C ASP A 382 10.23 28.70 0.13
N LYS A 383 11.55 28.75 -0.02
CA LYS A 383 12.27 28.13 -1.15
C LYS A 383 12.36 26.61 -1.04
N ARG A 384 12.07 26.05 0.14
CA ARG A 384 11.98 24.61 0.39
C ARG A 384 10.72 24.01 -0.24
N VAL A 385 9.72 24.83 -0.56
CA VAL A 385 8.43 24.36 -1.08
C VAL A 385 8.31 24.66 -2.58
N ALA A 386 7.91 23.66 -3.35
CA ALA A 386 7.60 23.82 -4.77
C ALA A 386 6.28 23.14 -5.12
N TRP A 387 5.41 23.87 -5.82
CA TRP A 387 4.23 23.30 -6.47
C TRP A 387 4.67 22.42 -7.64
N ILE A 388 4.09 21.22 -7.74
CA ILE A 388 4.42 20.24 -8.79
C ILE A 388 3.20 19.74 -9.57
N GLY A 389 2.01 20.29 -9.34
CA GLY A 389 0.79 20.01 -10.11
C GLY A 389 -0.46 20.06 -9.23
N GLU A 390 -1.63 20.30 -9.82
CA GLU A 390 -2.90 20.28 -9.09
C GLU A 390 -4.13 20.01 -9.96
N LYS A 391 -5.20 19.52 -9.32
CA LYS A 391 -6.56 19.62 -9.83
C LYS A 391 -7.41 20.44 -8.87
N THR A 392 -8.06 21.48 -9.39
CA THR A 392 -8.99 22.32 -8.65
C THR A 392 -10.44 21.83 -8.79
N GLY A 393 -11.29 22.16 -7.82
CA GLY A 393 -12.73 21.93 -7.88
C GLY A 393 -13.50 23.03 -7.19
N GLN A 394 -14.48 23.61 -7.89
CA GLN A 394 -15.38 24.60 -7.30
C GLN A 394 -16.78 24.49 -7.91
N ASN A 395 -17.80 24.57 -7.05
CA ASN A 395 -19.18 24.88 -7.41
C ASN A 395 -19.86 25.62 -6.23
N SER A 396 -21.19 25.69 -6.22
CA SER A 396 -21.93 26.38 -5.16
C SER A 396 -21.93 25.66 -3.81
N ARG A 397 -21.58 24.37 -3.77
CA ARG A 397 -21.60 23.53 -2.57
C ARG A 397 -20.23 23.21 -2.03
N VAL A 398 -19.20 23.22 -2.86
CA VAL A 398 -17.84 22.83 -2.45
C VAL A 398 -16.80 23.66 -3.18
N ILE A 399 -15.75 24.02 -2.45
CA ILE A 399 -14.46 24.43 -2.99
C ILE A 399 -13.39 23.46 -2.53
N GLY A 400 -12.46 23.10 -3.40
CA GLY A 400 -11.39 22.18 -3.03
C GLY A 400 -10.26 22.12 -4.06
N SER A 401 -9.17 21.51 -3.63
CA SER A 401 -7.98 21.32 -4.45
C SER A 401 -7.30 20.01 -4.06
N SER A 402 -6.87 19.24 -5.06
CA SER A 402 -5.91 18.16 -4.89
C SER A 402 -4.58 18.61 -5.48
N VAL A 403 -3.61 18.87 -4.61
CA VAL A 403 -2.33 19.50 -4.94
C VAL A 403 -1.17 18.57 -4.62
N ALA A 404 -0.21 18.50 -5.53
CA ALA A 404 1.06 17.87 -5.29
C ALA A 404 2.11 18.94 -4.98
N VAL A 405 2.91 18.67 -3.95
CA VAL A 405 3.89 19.61 -3.42
C VAL A 405 5.20 18.89 -3.10
N LYS A 406 6.32 19.52 -3.43
CA LYS A 406 7.63 19.12 -2.95
C LYS A 406 7.98 20.00 -1.76
N ILE A 407 8.39 19.38 -0.66
CA ILE A 407 8.87 20.03 0.56
C ILE A 407 10.26 19.48 0.86
N ASP A 408 11.28 20.34 0.82
CA ASP A 408 12.69 19.94 0.84
C ASP A 408 13.02 18.93 -0.27
N ASN A 409 13.30 17.67 0.07
CA ASN A 409 13.53 16.58 -0.89
C ASN A 409 12.36 15.60 -0.98
N GLU A 410 11.38 15.73 -0.10
CA GLU A 410 10.23 14.85 -0.03
C GLU A 410 9.08 15.39 -0.87
N ARG A 411 8.17 14.49 -1.25
CA ARG A 411 7.02 14.81 -2.10
C ARG A 411 5.74 14.33 -1.44
N TYR A 412 4.75 15.20 -1.48
CA TYR A 412 3.45 14.99 -0.90
C TYR A 412 2.36 15.26 -1.93
N VAL A 413 1.24 14.58 -1.75
CA VAL A 413 -0.03 14.89 -2.39
C VAL A 413 -1.04 15.18 -1.29
N MET A 414 -1.88 16.18 -1.48
CA MET A 414 -2.86 16.60 -0.48
C MET A 414 -4.14 17.02 -1.16
N THR A 415 -5.27 16.56 -0.63
CA THR A 415 -6.60 17.03 -1.03
C THR A 415 -7.28 17.73 0.13
N VAL A 416 -7.77 18.94 -0.12
CA VAL A 416 -8.56 19.73 0.83
C VAL A 416 -9.88 20.11 0.18
N THR A 417 -11.00 19.93 0.89
CA THR A 417 -12.33 20.39 0.47
C THR A 417 -13.03 21.13 1.60
N ILE A 418 -13.82 22.13 1.25
CA ILE A 418 -14.64 22.92 2.17
C ILE A 418 -16.08 22.98 1.64
N ASP A 419 -17.01 22.45 2.43
CA ASP A 419 -18.44 22.46 2.13
C ASP A 419 -19.06 23.86 2.32
N ASP A 420 -20.08 24.13 1.51
CA ASP A 420 -20.91 25.33 1.46
C ASP A 420 -20.07 26.62 1.60
N SER A 421 -19.03 26.71 0.77
CA SER A 421 -18.04 27.78 0.83
C SER A 421 -17.53 28.15 -0.56
N ALA A 422 -17.42 29.46 -0.79
CA ALA A 422 -16.65 30.05 -1.89
C ALA A 422 -15.35 30.72 -1.37
N ASN A 423 -14.95 30.42 -0.13
CA ASN A 423 -13.84 31.09 0.53
C ASN A 423 -12.49 30.51 0.09
N GLN A 424 -12.01 30.99 -1.07
CA GLN A 424 -10.69 30.62 -1.59
C GLN A 424 -9.54 30.97 -0.62
N VAL A 425 -9.70 32.01 0.19
CA VAL A 425 -8.67 32.42 1.17
C VAL A 425 -8.53 31.36 2.26
N MET A 426 -9.66 30.86 2.78
CA MET A 426 -9.66 29.77 3.76
C MET A 426 -9.07 28.48 3.19
N LEU A 427 -9.41 28.11 1.95
CA LEU A 427 -8.81 26.95 1.29
C LEU A 427 -7.28 27.08 1.20
N ARG A 428 -6.79 28.25 0.78
CA ARG A 428 -5.34 28.53 0.71
C ARG A 428 -4.69 28.50 2.09
N GLN A 429 -5.37 29.03 3.11
CA GLN A 429 -4.90 29.02 4.49
C GLN A 429 -4.73 27.58 4.99
N VAL A 430 -5.74 26.72 4.85
CA VAL A 430 -5.66 25.31 5.27
C VAL A 430 -4.51 24.59 4.56
N ILE A 431 -4.41 24.72 3.24
CA ILE A 431 -3.29 24.13 2.46
C ILE A 431 -1.93 24.65 2.97
N GLY A 432 -1.83 25.95 3.22
CA GLY A 432 -0.61 26.59 3.70
C GLY A 432 -0.22 26.13 5.10
N GLU A 433 -1.19 26.00 6.02
CA GLU A 433 -0.97 25.56 7.40
C GLU A 433 -0.52 24.09 7.46
N VAL A 434 -1.07 23.21 6.63
CA VAL A 434 -0.59 21.81 6.54
C VAL A 434 0.87 21.76 6.08
N ILE A 435 1.22 22.54 5.06
CA ILE A 435 2.62 22.61 4.57
C ILE A 435 3.53 23.21 5.65
N GLN A 436 3.06 24.25 6.35
CA GLN A 436 3.82 24.92 7.41
C GLN A 436 4.08 23.97 8.59
N HIS A 437 3.10 23.16 8.98
CA HIS A 437 3.30 22.12 10.00
C HIS A 437 4.44 21.16 9.61
N ILE A 438 4.46 20.65 8.37
CA ILE A 438 5.54 19.77 7.89
C ILE A 438 6.91 20.49 7.92
N LEU A 439 6.95 21.78 7.59
CA LEU A 439 8.19 22.57 7.60
C LEU A 439 8.75 22.81 9.01
N ASP A 440 7.88 22.89 10.02
CA ASP A 440 8.23 23.27 11.39
C ASP A 440 8.45 22.03 12.27
N ASP A 441 7.57 21.04 12.18
CA ASP A 441 7.53 19.87 13.08
C ASP A 441 8.14 18.61 12.44
N GLY A 442 8.41 18.64 11.14
CA GLY A 442 9.09 17.60 10.39
C GLY A 442 8.19 16.79 9.45
N HIS A 443 8.84 15.94 8.65
CA HIS A 443 8.16 15.11 7.67
C HIS A 443 7.34 13.99 8.35
N LEU A 444 6.20 13.64 7.73
CA LEU A 444 5.36 12.50 8.15
C LEU A 444 6.10 11.16 8.20
N VAL A 445 7.23 11.07 7.50
CA VAL A 445 8.10 9.90 7.52
C VAL A 445 9.40 10.24 8.23
N ASN A 446 9.92 9.28 8.99
CA ASN A 446 11.26 9.39 9.55
C ASN A 446 12.29 9.47 8.42
N VAL A 447 12.72 10.68 8.09
CA VAL A 447 13.84 10.93 7.16
C VAL A 447 15.13 10.54 7.86
N THR A 448 15.37 9.24 7.99
CA THR A 448 16.66 8.71 8.43
C THR A 448 17.64 8.83 7.27
N GLY A 449 18.34 9.96 7.21
CA GLY A 449 19.12 10.31 6.04
C GLY A 449 20.08 11.49 6.17
N ARG A 450 20.77 11.63 7.30
CA ARG A 450 22.17 12.09 7.36
C ARG A 450 22.95 11.38 8.45
#